data_AF-A0A2N0PP49-F1
#
_entry.id   AF-A0A2N0PP49-F1
#
_cell.length_a   1.000
_cell.length_b   1.000
_cell.length_c   1.000
_cell.angle_alpha   90.00
_cell.angle_beta   90.00
_cell.angle_gamma   90.00
#
_symmetry.space_group_name_H-M   'P 1'
#
loop_
_entity.id
_entity.type
_entity.pdbx_description
1 polymer ?
#
loop_
_entity_poly.entity_id
_entity_poly.type
_entity_poly.pdbx_seq_one_letter_code
_entity_poly.pdbx_strand_id
1 'polypeptide(L)' 'LLHIAYSIQETGPPWATWQFPIERLFGMLIPLVHSRQHPYTNLINQITMWLQFAHLQ' A
#
# COMPACT_ATOMS: atom_id res chain seq x y z
N LEU A 1 -6.86 -7.08 -0.97
CA LEU A 1 -7.10 -6.42 0.34
C LEU A 1 -7.58 -7.41 1.42
N LEU A 2 -8.52 -8.34 1.14
CA LEU A 2 -9.06 -9.28 2.14
C LEU A 2 -8.00 -10.18 2.81
N HIS A 3 -7.01 -10.65 2.05
CA HIS A 3 -5.95 -11.54 2.57
C HIS A 3 -5.03 -10.86 3.60
N ILE A 4 -4.92 -9.52 3.54
CA ILE A 4 -4.08 -8.75 4.47
C ILE A 4 -4.73 -8.76 5.86
N ALA A 5 -6.05 -8.59 5.95
CA ALA A 5 -6.78 -8.60 7.22
C ALA A 5 -6.64 -9.94 7.96
N TYR A 6 -6.67 -11.06 7.22
CA TYR A 6 -6.46 -12.39 7.79
C TYR A 6 -5.02 -12.58 8.29
N SER A 7 -4.03 -12.18 7.48
CA SER A 7 -2.61 -12.23 7.88
C SER A 7 -2.31 -11.34 9.11
N ILE A 8 -3.02 -10.21 9.26
CA ILE A 8 -2.93 -9.35 10.44
C ILE A 8 -3.32 -10.06 11.73
N GLN A 9 -4.38 -10.87 11.67
CA GLN A 9 -4.92 -11.56 12.85
C GLN A 9 -4.03 -12.72 13.30
N GLU A 10 -3.36 -13.39 12.35
CA GLU A 10 -2.50 -14.54 12.60
C GLU A 10 -1.07 -14.16 13.08
N THR A 11 -0.64 -12.91 12.86
CA THR A 11 0.75 -12.46 13.15
C THR A 11 0.91 -11.84 14.55
N GLY A 12 -0.07 -12.00 15.45
CA GLY A 12 -0.01 -11.44 16.81
C GLY A 12 -0.62 -10.04 16.92
N PRO A 13 -0.30 -9.24 17.96
CA PRO A 13 -0.97 -7.96 18.21
C PRO A 13 -0.79 -7.03 17.00
N PRO A 14 -1.86 -6.62 16.31
CA PRO A 14 -1.78 -5.87 15.06
C PRO A 14 -0.95 -4.59 15.19
N TRP A 15 -1.03 -3.93 16.35
CA TRP A 15 -0.30 -2.70 16.64
C TRP A 15 1.21 -2.92 16.79
N ALA A 16 1.67 -4.11 17.18
CA ALA A 16 3.10 -4.39 17.37
C ALA A 16 3.75 -4.89 16.07
N THR A 17 3.04 -5.72 15.31
CA THR A 17 3.60 -6.38 14.13
C THR A 17 3.33 -5.63 12.83
N TRP A 18 2.24 -4.86 12.76
CA TRP A 18 1.87 -4.15 11.53
C TRP A 18 2.20 -2.68 11.53
N GLN A 19 2.51 -2.05 12.66
CA GLN A 19 2.82 -0.61 12.71
C GLN A 19 3.95 -0.25 11.72
N PHE A 20 5.09 -0.93 11.82
CA PHE A 20 6.25 -0.65 10.96
C PHE A 20 5.99 -0.89 9.45
N PRO A 21 5.42 -2.03 9.00
CA PRO A 21 5.12 -2.23 7.59
C PRO A 21 4.03 -1.29 7.07
N ILE A 22 3.04 -0.90 7.90
CA ILE A 22 2.04 0.12 7.55
C ILE A 22 2.68 1.49 7.36
N GLU A 23 3.55 1.92 8.28
CA GLU A 23 4.26 3.20 8.18
C GLU A 23 5.15 3.23 6.93
N ARG A 24 5.86 2.13 6.65
CA ARG A 24 6.67 2.01 5.43
C ARG A 24 5.81 2.06 4.17
N LEU A 25 4.67 1.38 4.15
CA LEU A 25 3.73 1.39 3.03
C LEU A 25 3.18 2.79 2.78
N PHE A 26 2.70 3.47 3.82
CA PHE A 26 2.19 4.84 3.70
C PHE A 26 3.30 5.83 3.33
N GLY A 27 4.50 5.68 3.86
CA GLY A 27 5.66 6.48 3.46
C GLY A 27 5.99 6.36 1.98
N MET A 28 5.84 5.16 1.39
CA MET A 28 5.94 4.98 -0.06
C MET A 28 4.74 5.56 -0.81
N LEU A 29 3.53 5.48 -0.25
CA LEU A 29 2.30 5.96 -0.90
C LEU A 29 2.17 7.49 -0.96
N ILE A 30 2.63 8.19 0.07
CA ILE A 30 2.56 9.66 0.16
C ILE A 30 3.14 10.38 -1.08
N PRO A 31 4.35 10.07 -1.57
CA PRO A 31 4.88 10.71 -2.77
C PRO A 31 4.12 10.34 -4.06
N LEU A 32 3.37 9.23 -4.07
CA LEU A 32 2.53 8.84 -5.20
C LEU A 32 1.22 9.65 -5.29
N VAL A 33 0.79 10.29 -4.20
CA VAL A 33 -0.41 11.15 -4.20
C VAL A 33 -0.04 12.56 -4.67
N HIS A 34 0.34 12.68 -5.94
CA HIS A 34 0.74 13.96 -6.53
C HIS A 34 -0.46 14.83 -6.95
N SER A 35 -1.61 14.21 -7.25
CA SER A 35 -2.82 14.93 -7.69
C SER A 35 -3.74 15.31 -6.53
N ARG A 36 -3.91 16.63 -6.29
CA ARG A 36 -4.83 17.17 -5.26
C ARG A 36 -6.31 17.10 -5.67
N GLN A 37 -6.60 16.99 -6.97
CA GLN A 37 -7.98 17.01 -7.49
C GLN A 37 -8.61 15.61 -7.54
N HIS A 38 -7.82 14.60 -7.93
CA HIS A 38 -8.28 13.19 -8.01
C HIS A 38 -7.24 12.26 -7.38
N PRO A 39 -7.03 12.34 -6.05
CA PRO A 39 -5.95 11.63 -5.36
C PRO A 39 -6.08 10.11 -5.50
N TYR A 40 -7.30 9.57 -5.39
CA TYR A 40 -7.54 8.12 -5.47
C TYR A 40 -7.32 7.56 -6.88
N THR A 41 -7.82 8.24 -7.92
CA THR A 41 -7.64 7.82 -9.31
C THR A 41 -6.16 7.86 -9.71
N ASN A 42 -5.45 8.91 -9.28
CA ASN A 42 -4.01 9.04 -9.54
C ASN A 42 -3.21 7.95 -8.83
N LEU A 43 -3.54 7.67 -7.57
CA LEU A 43 -2.91 6.62 -6.80
C LEU A 43 -3.11 5.23 -7.41
N ILE A 44 -4.34 4.89 -7.81
CA ILE A 44 -4.65 3.60 -8.44
C ILE A 44 -3.87 3.43 -9.75
N ASN A 45 -3.80 4.48 -10.57
CA ASN A 45 -3.05 4.44 -11.84
C ASN A 45 -1.55 4.23 -11.59
N GLN A 46 -0.97 4.87 -10.58
CA GLN A 46 0.45 4.68 -10.26
C GLN A 46 0.73 3.29 -9.66
N ILE A 47 -0.13 2.79 -8.77
CA ILE A 47 -0.01 1.40 -8.26
C ILE A 47 -0.11 0.39 -9.39
N THR A 48 -1.03 0.61 -10.34
CA THR A 48 -1.21 -0.27 -11.50
C THR A 48 0.02 -0.27 -12.40
N MET A 49 0.59 0.90 -12.69
CA MET A 49 1.84 1.01 -13.44
C MET A 49 2.99 0.29 -12.74
N TRP A 50 3.17 0.53 -11.43
CA TRP A 50 4.20 -0.14 -10.64
C TRP A 50 4.06 -1.68 -10.66
N LEU A 51 2.83 -2.18 -10.52
CA LEU A 51 2.56 -3.62 -10.56
C LEU A 51 2.85 -4.23 -11.94
N GLN A 52 2.51 -3.53 -13.01
CA GLN A 52 2.82 -3.96 -14.38
C GLN A 52 4.33 -4.01 -14.62
N PHE A 53 5.08 -2.99 -14.17
CA PHE A 53 6.54 -3.00 -14.24
C PHE A 53 7.15 -4.15 -13.45
N ALA A 54 6.67 -4.40 -12.23
CA ALA A 54 7.16 -5.50 -11.39
C ALA A 54 6.86 -6.89 -11.97
N HIS A 55 5.80 -7.04 -12.78
CA HIS A 55 5.47 -8.30 -13.45
C HIS A 55 6.31 -8.54 -14.72
N LEU A 56 6.89 -7.49 -15.30
CA LEU A 56 7.72 -7.56 -16.51
C LEU A 56 9.22 -7.79 -16.22
N GLN A 57 9.63 -7.76 -14.94
CA GLN A 57 10.98 -8.10 -14.47
C GLN A 57 11.05 -9.54 -13.98
#